data_AF-A0A2J7VDP2-F1
#
_entry.id   AF-A0A2J7VDP2-F1
#
_cell.length_a   1.000
_cell.length_b   1.000
_cell.length_c   1.000
_cell.angle_alpha   90.00
_cell.angle_beta   90.00
_cell.angle_gamma   90.00
#
_symmetry.space_group_name_H-M   'P 1'
#
loop_
_entity.id
_entity.type
_entity.pdbx_description
1 polymer ?
#
loop_
_entity_poly.entity_id
_entity_poly.type
_entity_poly.pdbx_seq_one_letter_code
_entity_poly.pdbx_strand_id
1 'polypeptide(L)'
;MRASPRLPTTVDLLTRALKKDTLRAWARRLEVSEEALRVARFRGRLSPVLAGCIAEDLQLDAARWIVVAALETERDTACKSSMVRHFSKEWSSMGEEIKLPPP
;
A
#
# COMPACT_ATOMS: atom_id res chain seq x y z
N MET A 1 19.89 18.98 -5.07
CA MET A 1 18.53 18.99 -4.48
C MET A 1 18.27 17.61 -3.89
N ARG A 2 18.04 17.47 -2.57
CA ARG A 2 17.59 16.18 -2.02
C ARG A 2 16.12 16.02 -2.40
N ALA A 3 15.76 14.93 -3.08
CA ALA A 3 14.37 14.62 -3.36
C ALA A 3 13.60 14.53 -2.04
N SER A 4 12.49 15.26 -1.93
CA SER A 4 11.58 15.11 -0.79
C SER A 4 11.12 13.64 -0.72
N PRO A 5 11.12 13.00 0.45
CA PRO A 5 10.65 11.63 0.57
C PRO A 5 9.18 11.56 0.18
N ARG A 6 8.91 10.93 -0.97
CA ARG A 6 7.56 10.61 -1.42
C ARG A 6 7.03 9.44 -0.61
N LEU A 7 5.73 9.44 -0.30
CA LEU A 7 5.10 8.24 0.24
C LEU A 7 5.25 7.09 -0.77
N PRO A 8 5.45 5.84 -0.30
CA PRO A 8 5.35 4.68 -1.17
C PRO A 8 3.94 4.59 -1.75
N THR A 9 3.81 3.98 -2.93
CA THR A 9 2.52 3.86 -3.62
C THR A 9 1.92 2.47 -3.47
N THR A 10 0.60 2.32 -3.58
CA THR A 10 -0.03 0.99 -3.53
C THR A 10 0.40 0.07 -4.69
N VAL A 11 0.85 0.66 -5.80
CA VAL A 11 1.48 -0.09 -6.90
C VAL A 11 2.86 -0.61 -6.50
N ASP A 12 3.63 0.14 -5.69
CA ASP A 12 4.88 -0.37 -5.13
C ASP A 12 4.60 -1.58 -4.22
N LEU A 13 3.55 -1.53 -3.40
CA LEU A 13 3.10 -2.67 -2.58
C LEU A 13 2.73 -3.88 -3.43
N LEU A 14 1.90 -3.68 -4.46
CA LEU A 14 1.53 -4.76 -5.38
C LEU A 14 2.77 -5.34 -6.08
N THR A 15 3.72 -4.50 -6.46
CA THR A 15 4.98 -4.95 -7.07
C THR A 15 5.80 -5.80 -6.11
N ARG A 16 5.86 -5.44 -4.81
CA ARG A 16 6.49 -6.26 -3.77
C ARG A 16 5.78 -7.60 -3.60
N ALA A 17 4.45 -7.60 -3.59
CA ALA A 17 3.65 -8.82 -3.52
C ALA A 17 3.95 -9.76 -4.70
N LEU A 18 4.00 -9.19 -5.92
CA LEU A 18 4.26 -9.93 -7.15
C LEU A 18 5.69 -10.49 -7.28
N LYS A 19 6.63 -10.04 -6.44
CA LYS A 19 7.95 -10.68 -6.31
C LYS A 19 7.90 -11.96 -5.49
N LYS A 20 6.94 -12.09 -4.56
CA LYS A 20 6.78 -13.29 -3.73
C LYS A 20 5.91 -14.36 -4.41
N ASP A 21 4.91 -13.94 -5.18
CA ASP A 21 4.01 -14.88 -5.86
C ASP A 21 3.32 -14.26 -7.09
N THR A 22 2.70 -15.10 -7.91
CA THR A 22 1.92 -14.71 -9.09
C THR A 22 0.63 -13.98 -8.73
N LEU A 23 0.14 -13.15 -9.65
CA LEU A 23 -1.14 -12.42 -9.49
C LEU A 23 -2.32 -13.39 -9.23
N ARG A 24 -2.31 -14.58 -9.84
CA ARG A 24 -3.30 -15.63 -9.61
C ARG A 24 -3.26 -16.23 -8.21
N ALA A 25 -2.07 -16.40 -7.64
CA ALA A 25 -1.94 -16.87 -6.27
C ALA A 25 -2.46 -15.82 -5.28
N TRP A 26 -2.11 -14.55 -5.49
CA TRP A 26 -2.64 -13.45 -4.68
C TRP A 26 -4.16 -13.30 -4.80
N ALA A 27 -4.73 -13.39 -6.01
CA ALA A 27 -6.18 -13.38 -6.20
C ALA A 27 -6.88 -14.48 -5.39
N ARG A 28 -6.30 -15.69 -5.37
CA ARG A 28 -6.80 -16.81 -4.56
C ARG A 28 -6.67 -16.56 -3.06
N ARG A 29 -5.53 -16.04 -2.58
CA ARG A 29 -5.32 -15.72 -1.15
C ARG A 29 -6.28 -14.67 -0.64
N LEU A 30 -6.51 -13.63 -1.45
CA LEU A 30 -7.35 -12.49 -1.11
C LEU A 30 -8.85 -12.76 -1.39
N GLU A 31 -9.20 -13.95 -1.88
CA GLU A 31 -10.57 -14.33 -2.26
C GLU A 31 -11.23 -13.33 -3.23
N VAL A 32 -10.45 -12.77 -4.15
CA VAL A 32 -10.93 -11.86 -5.20
C VAL A 32 -10.72 -12.43 -6.59
N SER A 33 -11.43 -11.90 -7.58
CA SER A 33 -11.16 -12.25 -8.97
C SER A 33 -9.78 -11.73 -9.39
N GLU A 34 -9.07 -12.49 -10.24
CA GLU A 34 -7.83 -12.00 -10.87
C GLU A 34 -8.06 -10.68 -11.60
N GLU A 35 -9.25 -10.50 -12.16
CA GLU A 35 -9.61 -9.28 -12.86
C GLU A 35 -9.69 -8.07 -11.93
N ALA A 36 -10.13 -8.22 -10.68
CA ALA A 36 -10.10 -7.15 -9.71
C ALA A 36 -8.66 -6.64 -9.48
N LEU A 37 -7.68 -7.55 -9.38
CA LEU A 37 -6.27 -7.19 -9.27
C LEU A 37 -5.70 -6.61 -10.56
N ARG A 38 -6.09 -7.12 -11.75
CA ARG A 38 -5.68 -6.53 -13.04
C ARG A 38 -6.21 -5.11 -13.19
N VAL A 39 -7.49 -4.87 -12.90
CA VAL A 39 -8.12 -3.55 -12.96
C VAL A 39 -7.46 -2.59 -11.98
N ALA A 40 -7.17 -3.02 -10.76
CA ALA A 40 -6.46 -2.18 -9.79
C ALA A 40 -5.06 -1.79 -10.28
N ARG A 41 -4.30 -2.75 -10.82
CA ARG A 41 -2.99 -2.49 -11.44
C ARG A 41 -3.09 -1.54 -12.64
N PHE A 42 -4.07 -1.76 -13.52
CA PHE A 42 -4.30 -0.91 -14.69
C PHE A 42 -4.68 0.53 -14.30
N ARG A 43 -5.51 0.68 -13.25
CA ARG A 43 -5.86 1.99 -12.67
C ARG A 43 -4.72 2.65 -11.91
N GLY A 44 -3.60 1.96 -11.73
CA GLY A 44 -2.43 2.47 -11.01
C GLY A 44 -2.65 2.64 -9.51
N ARG A 45 -3.64 1.96 -8.91
CA ARG A 45 -3.89 2.01 -7.45
C ARG A 45 -4.70 0.81 -6.95
N LEU A 46 -4.43 0.38 -5.73
CA LEU A 46 -5.25 -0.59 -5.00
C LEU A 46 -6.38 0.13 -4.23
N SER A 47 -7.45 -0.61 -3.92
CA SER A 47 -8.40 -0.14 -2.92
C SER A 47 -7.78 -0.23 -1.51
N PRO A 48 -8.28 0.52 -0.52
CA PRO A 48 -7.75 0.45 0.84
C PRO A 48 -7.78 -0.96 1.43
N VAL A 49 -8.86 -1.72 1.18
CA VAL A 49 -8.98 -3.11 1.66
C VAL A 49 -7.93 -4.02 1.03
N LEU A 50 -7.75 -3.97 -0.29
CA LEU A 50 -6.74 -4.78 -0.97
C LEU A 50 -5.32 -4.42 -0.53
N ALA A 51 -5.04 -3.13 -0.32
CA ALA A 51 -3.74 -2.68 0.19
C ALA A 51 -3.49 -3.20 1.61
N GLY A 52 -4.48 -3.14 2.50
CA GLY A 52 -4.38 -3.66 3.86
C GLY A 52 -4.10 -5.16 3.89
N CYS A 53 -4.87 -5.97 3.17
CA CYS A 53 -4.69 -7.42 3.16
C CYS A 53 -3.34 -7.84 2.56
N ILE A 54 -2.91 -7.20 1.46
CA ILE A 54 -1.59 -7.49 0.88
C ILE A 54 -0.48 -7.10 1.85
N ALA A 55 -0.61 -5.97 2.55
CA ALA A 55 0.38 -5.53 3.53
C ALA A 55 0.50 -6.51 4.70
N GLU A 56 -0.63 -6.98 5.24
CA GLU A 56 -0.67 -7.96 6.32
C GLU A 56 0.03 -9.28 5.94
N ASP A 57 -0.30 -9.83 4.77
CA ASP A 57 0.38 -11.04 4.23
C ASP A 57 1.88 -10.82 3.99
N LEU A 58 2.31 -9.58 3.75
CA LEU A 58 3.70 -9.19 3.61
C LEU A 58 4.39 -8.87 4.94
N GLN A 59 3.69 -8.98 6.08
CA GLN A 59 4.15 -8.59 7.41
C GLN A 59 4.51 -7.09 7.54
N LEU A 60 3.77 -6.26 6.79
CA LEU A 60 3.86 -4.81 6.80
C LEU A 60 2.64 -4.21 7.49
N ASP A 61 2.77 -2.99 8.00
CA ASP A 61 1.68 -2.27 8.70
C ASP A 61 0.46 -2.03 7.79
N ALA A 62 -0.57 -2.85 7.96
CA ALA A 62 -1.79 -2.80 7.17
C ALA A 62 -2.51 -1.45 7.28
N ALA A 63 -2.52 -0.83 8.47
CA ALA A 63 -3.17 0.46 8.69
C ALA A 63 -2.49 1.56 7.87
N ARG A 64 -1.15 1.56 7.82
CA ARG A 64 -0.40 2.52 6.96
C ARG A 64 -0.77 2.36 5.50
N TRP A 65 -0.85 1.12 5.01
CA TRP A 65 -1.16 0.85 3.60
C TRP A 65 -2.62 1.17 3.23
N ILE A 66 -3.55 1.02 4.15
CA ILE A 66 -4.93 1.52 4.01
C ILE A 66 -4.93 3.05 3.85
N VAL A 67 -4.17 3.77 4.68
CA VAL A 67 -4.05 5.23 4.60
C VAL A 67 -3.41 5.69 3.29
N VAL A 68 -2.33 5.02 2.84
CA VAL A 68 -1.70 5.30 1.53
C VAL A 68 -2.72 5.17 0.41
N ALA A 69 -3.45 4.06 0.37
CA ALA A 69 -4.47 3.81 -0.65
C ALA A 69 -5.58 4.86 -0.64
N ALA A 70 -6.05 5.27 0.55
CA ALA A 70 -7.06 6.32 0.69
C ALA A 70 -6.56 7.66 0.13
N LEU A 71 -5.33 8.05 0.46
CA LEU A 71 -4.73 9.29 -0.05
C LEU A 71 -4.54 9.27 -1.57
N GLU A 72 -4.24 8.13 -2.17
CA GLU A 72 -4.13 7.97 -3.63
C GLU A 72 -5.48 8.13 -4.35
N THR A 73 -6.60 7.90 -3.68
CA THR A 73 -7.93 8.12 -4.26
C THR A 73 -8.38 9.58 -4.22
N GLU A 74 -7.77 10.39 -3.36
CA GLU A 74 -8.15 11.78 -3.16
C GLU A 74 -7.66 12.71 -4.27
N ARG A 75 -8.46 13.75 -4.53
CA ARG A 75 -8.08 14.85 -5.44
C ARG A 75 -6.90 15.63 -4.87
N ASP A 76 -6.07 16.16 -5.75
CA ASP A 76 -4.95 17.01 -5.35
C ASP A 76 -5.44 18.33 -4.77
N THR A 77 -5.27 18.47 -3.46
CA THR A 77 -5.68 19.62 -2.66
C THR A 77 -4.61 19.93 -1.63
N ALA A 78 -4.62 21.16 -1.09
CA ALA A 78 -3.71 21.53 -0.01
C ALA A 78 -3.87 20.62 1.22
N CYS A 79 -5.11 20.17 1.51
CA CYS A 79 -5.41 19.21 2.57
C CYS A 79 -4.71 17.87 2.33
N LYS A 80 -4.83 17.29 1.14
CA LYS A 80 -4.13 16.05 0.76
C LYS A 80 -2.62 16.21 0.90
N SER A 81 -2.05 17.29 0.37
CA SER A 81 -0.60 17.54 0.46
C SER A 81 -0.12 17.68 1.91
N SER A 82 -0.94 18.26 2.79
CA SER A 82 -0.66 18.35 4.23
C SER A 82 -0.63 16.97 4.87
N MET A 83 -1.64 16.13 4.60
CA MET A 83 -1.71 14.76 5.14
C MET A 83 -0.57 13.88 4.62
N VAL A 84 -0.26 13.94 3.33
CA VAL A 84 0.88 13.21 2.74
C VAL A 84 2.18 13.60 3.42
N ARG A 85 2.40 14.89 3.69
CA ARG A 85 3.58 15.38 4.40
C ARG A 85 3.62 14.92 5.86
N HIS A 86 2.48 14.91 6.54
CA HIS A 86 2.36 14.44 7.92
C HIS A 86 2.78 12.97 8.03
N PHE A 87 2.12 12.09 7.28
CA PHE A 87 2.41 10.65 7.33
C PHE A 87 3.82 10.31 6.80
N SER A 88 4.32 11.03 5.79
CA SER A 88 5.70 10.83 5.29
C SER A 88 6.74 11.08 6.39
N LYS A 89 6.57 12.15 7.19
CA LYS A 89 7.46 12.43 8.33
C LYS A 89 7.32 11.41 9.45
N GLU A 90 6.08 11.04 9.78
CA GLU A 90 5.77 10.09 10.84
C GLU A 90 6.39 8.72 10.55
N TRP A 91 6.15 8.17 9.35
CA TRP A 91 6.63 6.84 8.98
C TRP A 91 8.12 6.81 8.60
N SER A 92 8.74 7.94 8.24
CA SER A 92 10.20 8.01 8.16
C SER A 92 10.86 7.80 9.53
N SER A 93 10.11 8.04 10.62
CA SER A 93 10.59 7.91 11.99
C SER A 93 10.28 6.53 12.60
N MET A 94 9.40 5.74 11.96
CA MET A 94 9.00 4.42 12.43
C MET A 94 9.33 3.38 11.35
N GLY A 95 10.21 2.43 11.65
CA GLY A 95 10.60 1.36 10.70
C GLY A 95 9.40 0.66 10.01
N GLU A 96 9.68 0.01 8.88
CA GLU A 96 8.65 -0.48 7.93
C GLU A 96 8.02 -1.84 8.33
N GLU A 97 8.63 -2.57 9.26
CA GLU A 97 8.22 -3.94 9.63
C GLU A 97 7.32 -3.99 10.87
N ILE A 98 6.28 -4.83 10.82
CA ILE A 98 5.54 -5.21 12.03
C ILE A 98 6.42 -6.18 12.83
N LYS A 99 6.82 -5.80 14.05
CA LYS A 99 7.21 -6.80 15.07
C LYS A 99 5.95 -7.52 15.52
N LEU A 100 5.58 -8.59 14.82
CA LEU A 100 4.58 -9.52 15.35
C LEU A 100 5.21 -10.22 16.57
N PRO A 101 4.53 -10.31 17.73
CA PRO A 101 4.97 -11.24 18.77
C PRO A 101 4.97 -12.67 18.20
N PRO A 102 5.92 -13.54 18.61
CA PRO A 102 5.96 -14.92 18.13
C PRO A 102 4.63 -15.64 18.44
N PRO A 103 4.24 -16.63 17.61
CA PRO A 103 3.01 -17.40 17.82
C PRO A 103 2.99 -18.13 19.17
#